data_AF-A0A524L6F7-F1
#
_entry.id   AF-A0A524L6F7-F1
#
_cell.length_a   1.000
_cell.length_b   1.000
_cell.length_c   1.000
_cell.angle_alpha   90.00
_cell.angle_beta   90.00
_cell.angle_gamma   90.00
#
_symmetry.space_group_name_H-M   'P 1'
#
loop_
_entity.id
_entity.type
_entity.pdbx_description
1 polymer ?
#
loop_
_entity_poly.entity_id
_entity_poly.type
_entity_poly.pdbx_seq_one_letter_code
_entity_poly.pdbx_strand_id
1 'polypeptide(L)'
;MRSGLLRGHEHTKIGAVATLAEGRCAIALSRGGYAKGYAHRDPNEDAAAFAFGTDGTLVAVADGHGGHEAAAHAVTVLLTRFAEAWTDATPLGPAWPAQA
;
A
#
# COMPACT_ATOMS: atom_id res chain seq x y z
N MET A 1 8.21 10.85 10.47
CA MET A 1 7.56 10.00 9.45
C MET A 1 6.75 10.82 8.43
N ARG A 2 6.81 10.46 7.15
CA ARG A 2 5.88 10.86 6.09
C ARG A 2 5.21 9.61 5.51
N SER A 3 3.97 9.69 5.05
CA SER A 3 3.23 8.53 4.54
C SER A 3 2.23 8.89 3.45
N GLY A 4 1.74 7.87 2.75
CA GLY A 4 0.75 7.97 1.70
C GLY A 4 -0.05 6.69 1.53
N LEU A 5 -1.29 6.79 1.08
CA LEU A 5 -2.23 5.68 0.92
C LEU A 5 -3.11 5.93 -0.30
N LEU A 6 -3.29 4.89 -1.12
CA LEU A 6 -4.27 4.82 -2.20
C LEU A 6 -5.24 3.69 -1.89
N ARG A 7 -6.54 3.97 -1.96
CA ARG A 7 -7.60 2.98 -1.79
C ARG A 7 -8.28 2.72 -3.13
N GLY A 8 -8.38 1.46 -3.53
CA GLY A 8 -8.90 1.07 -4.84
C GLY A 8 -10.30 1.61 -5.11
N HIS A 9 -11.18 1.57 -4.11
CA HIS A 9 -12.57 2.04 -4.24
C HIS A 9 -12.69 3.55 -4.57
N GLU A 10 -11.66 4.35 -4.33
CA GLU A 10 -11.59 5.77 -4.70
C GLU A 10 -11.12 5.97 -6.17
N HIS A 11 -10.66 4.91 -6.83
CA HIS A 11 -10.00 4.92 -8.14
C HIS A 11 -10.63 3.88 -9.09
N THR A 12 -11.81 4.20 -9.62
CA THR A 12 -12.68 3.22 -10.33
C THR A 12 -12.61 3.30 -11.86
N LYS A 13 -11.87 4.25 -12.44
CA LYS A 13 -11.75 4.39 -13.90
C LYS A 13 -10.79 3.34 -14.47
N ILE A 14 -11.26 2.52 -15.41
CA ILE A 14 -10.45 1.52 -16.13
C ILE A 14 -9.34 2.22 -16.92
N GLY A 15 -8.13 1.65 -16.89
CA GLY A 15 -6.95 2.19 -17.55
C GLY A 15 -6.36 3.45 -16.90
N ALA A 16 -7.02 4.03 -15.90
CA ALA A 16 -6.45 5.12 -15.11
C ALA A 16 -5.49 4.57 -14.05
N VAL A 17 -4.44 5.34 -13.77
CA VAL A 17 -3.47 5.05 -12.72
C VAL A 17 -3.51 6.21 -11.74
N ALA A 18 -3.88 5.93 -10.49
CA ALA A 18 -3.70 6.86 -9.39
C ALA A 18 -2.25 6.76 -8.91
N THR A 19 -1.60 7.90 -8.71
CA THR A 19 -0.20 7.97 -8.27
C THR A 19 -0.09 8.91 -7.09
N LEU A 20 0.72 8.53 -6.11
CA LEU A 20 1.09 9.39 -4.99
C LEU A 20 2.60 9.31 -4.80
N ALA A 21 3.26 10.46 -4.74
CA ALA A 21 4.68 10.57 -4.52
C ALA A 21 4.96 11.60 -3.43
N GLU A 22 5.91 11.28 -2.56
CA GLU A 22 6.38 12.16 -1.49
C GLU A 22 7.85 11.86 -1.19
N GLY A 23 8.70 12.87 -1.29
CA GLY A 23 10.14 12.71 -1.14
C GLY A 23 10.71 11.56 -1.98
N ARG A 24 11.21 10.51 -1.29
CA ARG A 24 11.87 9.35 -1.89
C ARG A 24 10.94 8.15 -2.18
N CYS A 25 9.65 8.27 -1.89
CA CYS A 25 8.69 7.18 -2.05
C CYS A 25 7.60 7.55 -3.04
N ALA A 26 7.20 6.58 -3.85
CA ALA A 26 6.06 6.69 -4.74
C ALA A 26 5.31 5.35 -4.80
N ILE A 27 3.99 5.44 -4.94
CA ILE A 27 3.09 4.30 -5.17
C ILE A 27 2.15 4.62 -6.32
N ALA A 28 1.71 3.58 -7.01
CA ALA A 28 0.70 3.67 -8.05
C ALA A 28 -0.33 2.57 -7.86
N LEU A 29 -1.60 2.88 -8.12
CA LEU A 29 -2.70 1.94 -8.07
C LEU A 29 -3.59 2.11 -9.30
N SER A 30 -3.94 1.00 -9.94
CA SER A 30 -4.84 0.99 -11.09
C SER A 30 -5.96 -0.01 -10.85
N ARG A 31 -7.13 0.23 -11.45
CA ARG A 31 -8.18 -0.78 -11.56
C ARG A 31 -7.83 -1.88 -12.57
N GLY A 32 -6.76 -1.72 -13.32
CA GLY A 32 -6.42 -2.55 -14.48
C GLY A 32 -7.03 -2.05 -15.79
N GLY A 33 -6.67 -2.71 -16.90
CA GLY A 33 -7.08 -2.35 -18.26
C GLY A 33 -8.42 -2.96 -18.72
N TYR A 34 -9.00 -3.86 -17.94
CA TYR A 34 -10.24 -4.56 -18.27
C TYR A 34 -11.18 -4.63 -17.07
N ALA A 35 -12.48 -4.65 -17.32
CA ALA A 35 -13.47 -4.89 -16.29
C ALA A 35 -13.37 -6.34 -15.79
N LYS A 36 -13.55 -6.54 -14.48
CA LYS A 36 -13.69 -7.88 -13.90
C LYS A 36 -14.90 -8.58 -14.54
N GLY A 37 -14.67 -9.78 -15.09
CA GLY A 37 -15.72 -10.59 -15.72
C GLY A 37 -16.58 -11.39 -14.74
N TYR A 38 -16.27 -11.31 -13.44
CA TYR A 38 -16.97 -12.00 -12.36
C TYR A 38 -17.70 -11.00 -11.46
N ALA A 39 -18.68 -11.49 -10.70
CA ALA A 39 -19.39 -10.71 -9.69
C ALA A 39 -18.41 -10.22 -8.62
N HIS A 40 -18.32 -8.91 -8.44
CA HIS A 40 -17.48 -8.24 -7.45
C HIS A 40 -18.31 -7.21 -6.70
N ARG A 41 -17.94 -6.95 -5.44
CA ARG A 41 -18.61 -5.92 -4.63
C ARG A 41 -18.09 -4.54 -5.00
N ASP A 42 -16.78 -4.41 -5.13
CA ASP A 42 -16.13 -3.14 -5.46
C ASP A 42 -15.33 -3.25 -6.77
N PRO A 43 -15.32 -2.20 -7.62
CA PRO A 43 -14.68 -2.25 -8.92
C PRO A 43 -13.16 -2.41 -8.86
N ASN A 44 -12.56 -1.96 -7.75
CA ASN A 44 -11.15 -2.02 -7.42
C ASN A 44 -11.04 -2.22 -5.90
N GLU A 45 -10.58 -3.40 -5.50
CA GLU A 45 -10.63 -3.88 -4.11
C GLU A 45 -9.28 -3.69 -3.40
N ASP A 46 -8.26 -3.26 -4.12
CA ASP A 46 -6.87 -3.24 -3.67
C ASP A 46 -6.55 -1.98 -2.85
N ALA A 47 -5.44 -2.02 -2.13
CA ALA A 47 -4.88 -0.86 -1.46
C ALA A 47 -3.35 -0.85 -1.55
N ALA A 48 -2.76 0.34 -1.65
CA ALA A 48 -1.31 0.52 -1.66
C ALA A 48 -0.92 1.67 -0.74
N ALA A 49 0.17 1.53 0.00
CA ALA A 49 0.69 2.59 0.86
C ALA A 49 2.20 2.58 0.98
N PHE A 50 2.72 3.71 1.43
CA PHE A 50 4.07 3.83 1.92
C PHE A 50 4.12 4.64 3.21
N ALA A 51 5.18 4.42 3.98
CA ALA A 51 5.67 5.35 4.99
C ALA A 51 7.19 5.38 4.95
N PHE A 52 7.79 6.53 5.22
CA PHE A 52 9.24 6.63 5.40
C PHE A 52 9.59 7.59 6.53
N GLY A 53 10.67 7.25 7.20
CA GLY A 53 11.24 7.98 8.30
C GLY A 53 12.75 8.13 8.12
N THR A 54 13.43 8.52 9.18
CA THR A 54 14.89 8.74 9.16
C THR A 54 15.63 7.45 8.84
N ASP A 55 15.17 6.33 9.40
CA ASP A 55 15.93 5.07 9.47
C ASP A 55 15.36 3.96 8.59
N GLY A 56 14.17 4.16 7.99
CA GLY A 56 13.54 3.11 7.20
C GLY A 56 12.43 3.57 6.26
N THR A 57 11.91 2.59 5.52
CA THR A 57 10.77 2.75 4.61
C THR A 57 9.89 1.50 4.70
N LEU A 58 8.59 1.69 4.84
CA LEU A 58 7.55 0.68 4.72
C LEU A 58 6.84 0.89 3.38
N VAL A 59 6.70 -0.18 2.61
CA VAL A 59 5.81 -0.24 1.43
C VAL A 59 4.87 -1.42 1.64
N ALA A 60 3.58 -1.20 1.41
CA ALA A 60 2.56 -2.23 1.56
C ALA A 60 1.60 -2.21 0.38
N VAL A 61 1.24 -3.39 -0.11
CA VAL A 61 0.20 -3.60 -1.12
C VAL A 61 -0.67 -4.74 -0.63
N ALA A 62 -1.99 -4.58 -0.76
CA ALA A 62 -2.97 -5.61 -0.44
C ALA A 62 -3.91 -5.82 -1.64
N ASP A 63 -3.94 -7.05 -2.12
CA ASP A 63 -4.89 -7.54 -3.14
C ASP A 63 -6.22 -7.87 -2.46
N GLY A 64 -7.28 -7.17 -2.86
CA GLY A 64 -8.60 -7.30 -2.26
C GLY A 64 -9.47 -8.30 -3.01
N HIS A 65 -10.31 -9.02 -2.26
CA HIS A 65 -11.27 -9.95 -2.84
C HIS A 65 -12.58 -9.98 -2.04
N GLY A 66 -13.72 -9.89 -2.74
CA GLY A 66 -15.03 -9.89 -2.10
C GLY A 66 -15.37 -8.56 -1.40
N GLY A 67 -14.74 -7.48 -1.85
CA GLY A 67 -14.81 -6.12 -1.33
C GLY A 67 -13.45 -5.55 -0.92
N HIS A 68 -13.39 -4.21 -0.79
CA HIS A 68 -12.16 -3.46 -0.54
C HIS A 68 -11.72 -3.36 0.93
N GLU A 69 -12.62 -3.66 1.86
CA GLU A 69 -12.49 -3.30 3.28
C GLU A 69 -11.32 -4.02 3.95
N ALA A 70 -11.12 -5.31 3.63
CA ALA A 70 -10.03 -6.10 4.20
C ALA A 70 -8.66 -5.55 3.77
N ALA A 71 -8.48 -5.28 2.48
CA ALA A 71 -7.25 -4.72 1.93
C ALA A 71 -6.98 -3.30 2.48
N ALA A 72 -8.00 -2.43 2.45
CA ALA A 72 -7.91 -1.08 2.98
C ALA A 72 -7.58 -1.07 4.49
N HIS A 73 -8.20 -1.96 5.27
CA HIS A 73 -7.95 -2.05 6.70
C HIS A 73 -6.55 -2.58 7.01
N ALA A 74 -6.10 -3.65 6.33
CA ALA A 74 -4.77 -4.23 6.52
C ALA A 74 -3.67 -3.18 6.32
N VAL A 75 -3.74 -2.43 5.21
CA VAL A 75 -2.76 -1.37 4.92
C VAL A 75 -2.88 -0.21 5.92
N THR A 76 -4.10 0.18 6.30
CA THR A 76 -4.31 1.22 7.32
C THR A 76 -3.71 0.83 8.67
N VAL A 77 -3.83 -0.43 9.09
CA VAL A 77 -3.23 -0.95 10.33
C VAL A 77 -1.71 -0.87 10.26
N LEU A 78 -1.10 -1.30 9.14
CA LEU A 78 0.34 -1.17 8.94
C LEU A 78 0.82 0.29 9.10
N LEU A 79 0.12 1.23 8.46
CA LEU A 79 0.46 2.65 8.55
C LEU A 79 0.25 3.23 9.96
N THR A 80 -0.87 2.92 10.60
CA THR A 80 -1.27 3.60 11.85
C THR A 80 -0.72 2.95 13.12
N ARG A 81 -0.25 1.71 13.05
CA ARG A 81 0.25 0.96 14.22
C ARG A 81 1.74 0.62 14.15
N PHE A 82 2.30 0.48 12.95
CA PHE A 82 3.65 -0.08 12.79
C PHE A 82 4.63 0.86 12.07
N ALA A 83 4.14 1.72 11.17
CA ALA A 83 5.01 2.55 10.34
C ALA A 83 6.03 3.39 11.12
N GLU A 84 5.63 4.02 12.22
CA GLU A 84 6.56 4.82 13.05
C GLU A 84 7.70 3.97 13.60
N ALA A 85 7.33 2.88 14.28
CA ALA A 85 8.30 1.95 14.87
C ALA A 85 9.19 1.24 13.84
N TRP A 86 8.78 1.15 12.57
CA TRP A 86 9.58 0.51 11.52
C TRP A 86 10.39 1.48 10.67
N THR A 87 10.09 2.77 10.73
CA THR A 87 10.71 3.77 9.82
C THR A 87 11.47 4.88 10.55
N ASP A 88 11.17 5.13 11.83
CA ASP A 88 11.84 6.11 12.68
C ASP A 88 12.47 5.47 13.94
N ALA A 89 12.46 4.13 14.06
CA ALA A 89 13.20 3.44 15.12
C ALA A 89 14.65 3.15 14.70
N THR A 90 15.53 3.07 15.70
CA THR A 90 16.87 2.48 15.60
C THR A 90 16.81 1.18 14.79
N PRO A 91 17.78 0.90 13.90
CA PRO A 91 17.73 -0.24 12.99
C PRO A 91 17.24 -1.52 13.68
N LEU A 92 16.18 -2.13 13.12
CA LEU A 92 15.58 -3.37 13.61
C LEU A 92 16.56 -4.54 13.44
N GLY A 93 17.57 -4.63 14.31
CA GLY A 93 18.52 -5.75 14.37
C GLY A 93 19.37 -5.92 13.11
N PRO A 94 20.33 -6.86 13.14
CA PRO A 94 21.30 -7.02 12.06
C PRO A 94 20.61 -7.40 10.75
N ALA A 95 21.15 -6.85 9.66
CA ALA A 95 20.78 -7.15 8.29
C ALA A 95 20.53 -8.64 8.10
N TRP A 96 19.46 -8.96 7.36
CA TRP A 96 19.17 -10.32 6.87
C TRP A 96 20.49 -10.98 6.47
N PRO A 97 20.94 -12.06 7.15
CA PRO A 97 22.20 -12.67 6.78
C PRO A 97 22.10 -13.06 5.32
N ALA A 98 23.07 -12.63 4.52
CA ALA A 98 23.18 -13.06 3.14
C ALA A 98 23.11 -14.58 3.12
N GLN A 99 22.12 -15.14 2.44
CA GLN A 99 22.06 -16.58 2.23
C GLN A 99 23.29 -16.96 1.40
N ALA A 100 24.18 -17.74 2.03
CA ALA A 100 25.39 -18.27 1.41
C ALA A 100 25.07 -19.39 0.40
#